data_AF-A0A482XSA8-F1
#
_entry.id   AF-A0A482XSA8-F1
#
_cell.length_a   1.000
_cell.length_b   1.000
_cell.length_c   1.000
_cell.angle_alpha   90.00
_cell.angle_beta   90.00
_cell.angle_gamma   90.00
#
_symmetry.space_group_name_H-M   'P 1'
#
loop_
_entity.id
_entity.type
_entity.pdbx_description
1 polymer ?
#
loop_
_entity_poly.entity_id
_entity_poly.type
_entity_poly.pdbx_seq_one_letter_code
_entity_poly.pdbx_strand_id
1 'polypeptide(L)'
;MDCYSYIKLINYIRSENPRPEFLTELCHNPPWTDDKYLKPVIEDDPWLSFDFDDLEVPSNICEKMDSSSLDTRDARILELERKNQELTSQLLELNDQRSHLETSLEEMRKRWTELMFSEDSKKSKTTSSQENGPSNSAECGEEIDMSGEDRHYFDSYSHFGIHHEMLSDKVRTESYRNALLENSALLHDKTVLDLGCGTGILAMFAAKAGASRVVAVDQSEIVYDAIHIVW
;
A
#
# COMPACT_ATOMS: atom_id res chain seq x y z
N MET A 1 23.86 14.73 21.09
CA MET A 1 22.74 15.68 21.27
C MET A 1 21.48 14.86 21.04
N ASP A 2 20.50 14.92 21.93
CA ASP A 2 19.26 14.15 21.77
C ASP A 2 18.27 14.86 20.82
N CYS A 3 17.21 14.16 20.40
CA CYS A 3 16.21 14.65 19.46
C CYS A 3 15.54 15.95 19.94
N TYR A 4 15.22 16.05 21.23
CA TYR A 4 14.62 17.25 21.82
C TYR A 4 15.58 18.44 21.84
N SER A 5 16.86 18.23 22.15
CA SER A 5 17.85 19.29 22.10
C SER A 5 18.05 19.81 20.68
N TYR A 6 17.99 18.92 19.68
CA TYR A 6 18.06 19.29 18.27
C TYR A 6 16.88 20.17 17.86
N ILE A 7 15.65 19.76 18.19
CA ILE A 7 14.43 20.54 17.94
C ILE A 7 14.56 21.95 18.56
N LYS A 8 15.02 22.02 19.81
CA LYS A 8 15.22 23.29 20.52
C LYS A 8 16.28 24.17 19.84
N LEU A 9 17.38 23.59 19.35
CA LEU A 9 18.41 24.32 18.60
C LEU A 9 17.86 24.92 17.30
N ILE A 10 17.15 24.14 16.50
CA ILE A 10 16.58 24.60 15.23
C ILE A 10 15.60 25.76 15.47
N ASN A 11 14.71 25.62 16.45
CA ASN A 11 13.76 26.67 16.80
C ASN A 11 14.45 27.91 17.40
N TYR A 12 15.54 27.75 18.17
CA TYR A 12 16.36 28.87 18.64
C TYR A 12 17.00 29.65 17.49
N ILE A 13 17.63 28.94 16.53
CA ILE A 13 18.25 29.59 15.37
C ILE A 13 17.21 30.38 14.57
N ARG A 14 16.01 29.82 14.39
CA ARG A 14 14.94 30.46 13.61
C ARG A 14 14.27 31.63 14.32
N SER A 15 14.13 31.56 15.65
CA SER A 15 13.47 32.61 16.43
C SER A 15 14.41 33.77 16.78
N GLU A 16 15.63 33.47 17.20
CA GLU A 16 16.57 34.48 17.72
C GLU A 16 17.59 34.94 16.67
N ASN A 17 17.69 34.24 15.53
CA ASN A 17 18.60 34.53 14.41
C ASN A 17 20.02 34.93 14.86
N PRO A 18 20.69 34.08 15.67
CA PRO A 18 22.00 34.40 16.22
C PRO A 18 23.05 34.51 15.12
N ARG A 19 24.10 35.30 15.37
CA ARG A 19 25.21 35.40 14.44
C ARG A 19 25.98 34.07 14.36
N PRO A 20 26.45 33.64 13.19
CA PRO A 20 27.13 32.35 13.04
C PRO A 20 28.34 32.16 13.96
N GLU A 21 29.09 33.24 14.23
CA GLU A 21 30.27 33.22 15.10
C GLU A 21 29.93 32.85 16.55
N PHE A 22 28.72 33.17 16.99
CA PHE A 22 28.22 32.87 18.34
C PHE A 22 27.95 31.38 18.54
N LEU A 23 27.57 30.65 17.48
CA LEU A 23 27.27 29.22 17.54
C LEU A 23 28.54 28.36 17.70
N THR A 24 29.68 28.84 17.17
CA THR A 24 30.97 28.15 17.26
C THR A 24 31.61 28.19 18.65
N GLU A 25 31.25 29.16 19.49
CA GLU A 25 31.80 29.32 20.85
C GLU A 25 31.00 28.55 21.93
N LEU A 26 29.85 28.00 21.57
CA LEU A 26 28.90 27.36 22.48
C LEU A 26 29.17 25.87 22.68
N CYS A 27 30.26 25.53 23.37
CA CYS A 27 30.59 24.14 23.71
C CYS A 27 30.17 23.70 25.12
N HIS A 28 29.74 24.62 25.99
CA HIS A 28 29.59 24.30 27.43
C HIS A 28 28.26 24.67 28.08
N ASN A 29 27.45 25.59 27.52
CA ASN A 29 26.10 25.90 28.03
C ASN A 29 25.21 26.42 26.89
N PRO A 30 24.34 25.57 26.30
CA PRO A 30 23.50 25.99 25.18
C PRO A 30 22.41 26.97 25.63
N PRO A 31 22.20 28.11 24.92
CA PRO A 31 21.14 29.08 25.25
C PRO A 31 19.72 28.59 24.92
N TRP A 32 19.59 27.45 24.23
CA TRP A 32 18.32 26.88 23.79
C TRP A 32 17.75 25.81 24.74
N THR A 33 18.02 25.91 26.04
CA THR A 33 17.53 24.93 27.03
C THR A 33 16.05 25.11 27.38
N ASP A 34 15.51 26.32 27.19
CA ASP A 34 14.13 26.68 27.50
C ASP A 34 13.11 25.87 26.66
N ASP A 35 12.04 25.40 27.31
CA ASP A 35 10.97 24.63 26.69
C ASP A 35 10.14 25.45 25.70
N LYS A 36 10.26 26.79 25.71
CA LYS A 36 9.63 27.64 24.68
C LYS A 36 10.06 27.24 23.26
N TYR A 37 11.26 26.67 23.09
CA TYR A 37 11.79 26.21 21.80
C TYR A 37 11.33 24.81 21.39
N LEU A 38 10.47 24.13 22.17
CA LEU A 38 9.79 22.91 21.72
C LEU A 38 8.62 23.21 20.76
N LYS A 39 8.20 24.48 20.69
CA LYS A 39 7.15 24.89 19.76
C LYS A 39 7.77 25.23 18.41
N PRO A 40 7.25 24.66 17.31
CA PRO A 40 7.76 24.95 15.98
C PRO A 40 7.56 26.43 15.64
N VAL A 41 8.61 27.07 15.13
CA VAL A 41 8.54 28.46 14.62
C VAL A 41 7.86 28.51 13.24
N ILE A 42 7.98 27.43 12.46
CA ILE A 42 7.38 27.26 11.13
C ILE A 42 6.47 26.03 11.18
N GLU A 43 5.25 26.16 10.66
CA GLU A 43 4.31 25.04 10.52
C GLU A 43 4.85 24.01 9.51
N ASP A 44 4.74 22.72 9.85
CA ASP A 44 5.25 21.59 9.06
C ASP A 44 6.75 21.67 8.69
N ASP A 45 7.58 22.13 9.65
CA ASP A 45 9.02 22.23 9.46
C ASP A 45 9.71 20.88 9.16
N PRO A 46 10.24 20.65 7.95
CA PRO A 46 10.86 19.39 7.58
C PRO A 46 12.09 19.04 8.43
N TRP A 47 12.75 20.05 8.99
CA TRP A 47 13.91 19.84 9.86
C TRP A 47 13.53 19.30 11.23
N LEU A 48 12.27 19.47 11.67
CA LEU A 48 11.78 18.89 12.93
C LEU A 48 11.25 17.48 12.76
N SER A 49 10.99 17.05 11.53
CA SER A 49 10.59 15.68 11.20
C SER A 49 11.77 14.72 11.01
N PHE A 50 13.00 15.21 11.14
CA PHE A 50 14.18 14.38 10.97
C PHE A 50 14.48 13.59 12.25
N ASP A 51 14.44 12.25 12.16
CA ASP A 51 14.80 11.38 13.27
C ASP A 51 16.31 11.09 13.25
N PHE A 52 17.00 11.47 14.33
CA PHE A 52 18.45 11.31 14.46
C PHE A 52 18.83 9.94 15.02
N ASP A 53 17.89 9.19 15.58
CA ASP A 53 18.15 7.84 16.09
C ASP A 53 18.38 6.83 14.94
N ASP A 54 17.95 7.18 13.71
CA ASP A 54 18.19 6.41 12.48
C ASP A 54 19.57 6.68 11.84
N LEU A 55 20.36 7.61 12.38
CA LEU A 55 21.72 7.86 11.90
C LEU A 55 22.72 7.00 12.68
N GLU A 56 23.19 5.92 12.06
CA GLU A 56 24.46 5.29 12.45
C GLU A 56 25.60 6.29 12.27
N VAL A 57 25.92 7.06 13.31
CA VAL A 57 27.10 7.92 13.29
C VAL A 57 28.32 6.99 13.36
N PRO A 58 29.15 6.87 12.30
CA PRO A 58 30.35 6.06 12.39
C PRO A 58 31.24 6.69 13.46
N SER A 59 31.72 5.89 14.40
CA SER A 59 32.52 6.29 15.58
C SER A 59 33.83 7.06 15.26
N ASN A 60 34.08 7.38 13.99
CA ASN A 60 35.35 7.84 13.45
C ASN A 60 35.44 9.37 13.27
N ILE A 61 34.41 10.14 13.66
CA ILE A 61 34.41 11.62 13.51
C ILE A 61 34.99 12.31 14.77
N CYS A 62 35.66 11.57 15.66
CA CYS A 62 36.50 12.15 16.70
C CYS A 62 37.95 11.70 16.55
N GLU A 63 38.51 11.85 15.35
CA GLU A 63 39.97 11.81 15.18
C GLU A 63 40.50 13.24 15.11
N LYS A 64 41.34 13.54 16.11
CA LYS A 64 42.06 14.79 16.27
C LYS A 64 42.68 15.22 14.93
N MET A 65 42.44 16.47 14.54
CA MET A 65 43.19 17.12 13.47
C MET A 65 44.67 17.14 13.85
N ASP A 66 45.43 16.19 13.32
CA ASP A 66 46.89 16.26 13.31
C ASP A 66 47.35 16.73 11.94
N SER A 67 48.16 17.78 11.92
CA SER A 67 48.48 18.61 10.76
C SER A 67 49.63 18.05 9.93
N SER A 68 49.72 16.72 9.77
CA SER A 68 50.80 16.10 9.00
C SER A 68 50.29 15.09 7.99
N SER A 69 50.80 15.22 6.76
CA SER A 69 50.72 14.28 5.63
C SER A 69 49.53 14.48 4.68
N LEU A 70 49.74 15.34 3.67
CA LEU A 70 48.94 15.43 2.44
C LEU A 70 48.85 14.06 1.74
N ASP A 71 49.90 13.26 1.81
CA ASP A 71 49.99 11.93 1.16
C ASP A 71 48.97 10.91 1.70
N THR A 72 48.57 11.01 2.98
CA THR A 72 47.55 10.12 3.57
C THR A 72 46.12 10.53 3.20
N ARG A 73 45.87 11.81 2.93
CA ARG A 73 44.56 12.31 2.50
C ARG A 73 44.31 11.93 1.04
N ASP A 74 45.31 12.08 0.19
CA ASP A 74 45.23 11.74 -1.23
C ASP A 74 45.03 10.22 -1.43
N ALA A 75 45.71 9.39 -0.63
CA ALA A 75 45.50 7.94 -0.63
C ALA A 75 44.06 7.55 -0.24
N ARG A 76 43.47 8.26 0.74
CA ARG A 76 42.09 8.00 1.17
C ARG A 76 41.05 8.47 0.16
N ILE A 77 41.29 9.61 -0.48
CA ILE A 77 40.43 10.13 -1.55
C ILE A 77 40.39 9.13 -2.71
N LEU A 78 41.56 8.63 -3.14
CA LEU A 78 41.64 7.64 -4.22
C LEU A 78 40.92 6.33 -3.88
N GLU A 79 41.00 5.87 -2.63
CA GLU A 79 40.29 4.68 -2.17
C GLU A 79 38.76 4.87 -2.19
N LEU A 80 38.29 6.05 -1.74
CA LEU A 80 36.88 6.40 -1.75
C LEU A 80 36.33 6.55 -3.17
N GLU A 81 37.09 7.14 -4.08
CA GLU A 81 36.73 7.23 -5.50
C GLU A 81 36.60 5.83 -6.12
N ARG A 82 37.54 4.92 -5.83
CA ARG A 82 37.45 3.53 -6.28
C ARG A 82 36.19 2.83 -5.75
N LYS A 83 35.88 3.01 -4.46
CA LYS A 83 34.68 2.44 -3.84
C LYS A 83 33.39 3.05 -4.43
N ASN A 84 33.37 4.36 -4.69
CA ASN A 84 32.24 5.01 -5.33
C ASN A 84 32.01 4.49 -6.75
N GLN A 85 33.07 4.28 -7.53
CA GLN A 85 32.98 3.67 -8.86
C GLN A 85 32.45 2.23 -8.80
N GLU A 86 32.91 1.46 -7.82
CA GLU A 86 32.48 0.07 -7.63
C GLU A 86 31.02 -0.02 -7.18
N LEU A 87 30.61 0.78 -6.20
CA LEU A 87 29.20 0.87 -5.76
C LEU A 87 28.28 1.34 -6.88
N THR A 88 28.72 2.30 -7.70
CA THR A 88 27.94 2.77 -8.85
C THR A 88 27.74 1.65 -9.87
N SER A 89 28.77 0.85 -10.11
CA SER A 89 28.69 -0.33 -10.99
C SER A 89 27.71 -1.37 -10.44
N GLN A 90 27.75 -1.65 -9.15
CA GLN A 90 26.83 -2.59 -8.50
C GLN A 90 25.38 -2.11 -8.55
N LEU A 91 25.12 -0.83 -8.30
CA LEU A 91 23.76 -0.26 -8.41
C LEU A 91 23.20 -0.38 -9.82
N LEU A 92 24.03 -0.16 -10.84
CA LEU A 92 23.62 -0.30 -12.23
C LEU A 92 23.22 -1.75 -12.55
N GLU A 93 24.02 -2.72 -12.12
CA GLU A 93 23.74 -4.15 -12.33
C GLU A 93 22.47 -4.59 -11.59
N LEU A 94 22.31 -4.16 -10.34
CA LEU A 94 21.14 -4.50 -9.53
C LEU A 94 19.86 -3.85 -10.08
N ASN A 95 19.97 -2.65 -10.64
CA ASN A 95 18.87 -1.99 -11.33
C ASN A 95 18.49 -2.72 -12.63
N ASP A 96 19.46 -3.21 -13.40
CA ASP A 96 19.21 -4.02 -14.60
C ASP A 96 18.54 -5.36 -14.25
N GLN A 97 19.04 -6.05 -13.22
CA GLN A 97 18.43 -7.27 -12.69
C GLN A 97 16.99 -7.04 -12.23
N ARG A 98 16.74 -5.94 -11.50
CA ARG A 98 15.40 -5.57 -11.07
C ARG A 98 14.48 -5.30 -12.26
N SER A 99 14.93 -4.53 -13.24
CA SER A 99 14.19 -4.26 -14.48
C SER A 99 13.84 -5.54 -15.24
N HIS A 100 14.78 -6.50 -15.29
CA HIS A 100 14.57 -7.80 -15.92
C HIS A 100 13.53 -8.65 -15.18
N LEU A 101 13.59 -8.66 -13.85
CA LEU A 101 12.60 -9.34 -13.00
C LEU A 101 11.21 -8.71 -13.14
N GLU A 102 11.11 -7.38 -13.13
CA GLU A 102 9.86 -6.65 -13.33
C GLU A 102 9.23 -6.97 -14.69
N THR A 103 10.06 -7.01 -15.75
CA THR A 103 9.60 -7.41 -17.09
C THR A 103 9.11 -8.87 -17.11
N SER A 104 9.85 -9.77 -16.47
CA SER A 104 9.48 -11.19 -16.38
C SER A 104 8.19 -11.41 -15.60
N LEU A 105 7.98 -10.65 -14.52
CA LEU A 105 6.73 -10.69 -13.74
C LEU A 105 5.56 -10.16 -14.56
N GLU A 106 5.74 -9.09 -15.32
CA GLU A 106 4.68 -8.56 -16.18
C GLU A 106 4.34 -9.53 -17.32
N GLU A 107 5.33 -10.20 -17.90
CA GLU A 107 5.10 -11.26 -18.90
C GLU A 107 4.36 -12.46 -18.29
N MET A 108 4.75 -12.92 -17.10
CA MET A 108 4.04 -13.98 -16.41
C MET A 108 2.61 -13.57 -16.08
N ARG A 109 2.40 -12.32 -15.63
CA ARG A 109 1.08 -11.78 -15.35
C ARG A 109 0.22 -11.79 -16.60
N LYS A 110 0.71 -11.27 -17.73
CA LYS A 110 0.02 -11.32 -19.03
C LYS A 110 -0.31 -12.74 -19.46
N ARG A 111 0.64 -13.68 -19.34
CA ARG A 111 0.39 -15.10 -19.67
C ARG A 111 -0.65 -15.74 -18.76
N TRP A 112 -0.63 -15.44 -17.46
CA TRP A 112 -1.65 -15.89 -16.52
C TRP A 112 -3.01 -15.34 -16.88
N THR A 113 -3.09 -14.05 -17.14
CA THR A 113 -4.29 -13.37 -17.63
C THR A 113 -4.79 -14.04 -18.92
N GLU A 114 -3.95 -14.20 -19.94
CA GLU A 114 -4.31 -14.88 -21.20
C GLU A 114 -4.76 -16.34 -21.00
N LEU A 115 -4.10 -17.11 -20.12
CA LEU A 115 -4.51 -18.47 -19.79
C LEU A 115 -5.89 -18.49 -19.12
N MET A 116 -6.15 -17.59 -18.17
CA MET A 116 -7.44 -17.46 -17.49
C MET A 116 -8.56 -17.02 -18.45
N PHE A 117 -8.26 -16.23 -19.48
CA PHE A 117 -9.23 -15.78 -20.49
C PHE A 117 -9.36 -16.70 -21.72
N SER A 118 -8.41 -17.61 -21.96
CA SER A 118 -8.42 -18.46 -23.16
C SER A 118 -9.26 -19.73 -22.99
N GLU A 119 -9.56 -20.17 -21.77
CA GLU A 119 -10.42 -21.33 -21.51
C GLU A 119 -11.91 -21.10 -21.85
N ASP A 120 -12.39 -19.85 -21.87
CA ASP A 120 -13.80 -19.53 -22.19
C ASP A 120 -14.12 -19.44 -23.69
N SER A 121 -13.09 -19.43 -24.56
CA SER A 121 -13.29 -19.33 -26.01
C SER A 121 -13.86 -20.59 -26.68
N LYS A 122 -14.15 -21.67 -25.93
CA LYS A 122 -14.79 -22.90 -26.44
C LYS A 122 -16.25 -23.10 -26.05
N LYS A 123 -16.91 -22.16 -25.35
CA LYS A 123 -18.35 -22.26 -25.02
C LYS A 123 -19.12 -20.94 -25.18
N SER A 124 -19.11 -20.32 -26.36
CA SER A 124 -20.33 -19.63 -26.83
C SER A 124 -20.22 -19.28 -28.32
N LYS A 125 -20.64 -20.20 -29.18
CA LYS A 125 -21.02 -19.85 -30.55
C LYS A 125 -22.17 -20.72 -31.01
N THR A 126 -23.36 -20.43 -30.47
CA THR A 126 -24.65 -20.86 -31.00
C THR A 126 -25.68 -19.76 -30.77
N THR A 127 -26.02 -19.04 -31.85
CA THR A 127 -27.39 -18.79 -32.38
C THR A 127 -28.53 -18.81 -31.35
N SER A 128 -29.46 -17.84 -31.25
CA SER A 128 -30.05 -16.99 -32.28
C SER A 128 -31.13 -16.04 -31.70
N SER A 129 -31.42 -14.97 -32.46
CA SER A 129 -32.74 -14.35 -32.67
C SER A 129 -33.26 -13.26 -31.72
N GLN A 130 -33.51 -12.12 -32.36
CA GLN A 130 -34.38 -10.99 -32.00
C GLN A 130 -35.72 -11.40 -31.36
N GLU A 131 -36.15 -10.67 -30.34
CA GLU A 131 -37.52 -10.12 -30.25
C GLU A 131 -37.50 -8.73 -29.56
N ASN A 132 -38.18 -7.77 -30.19
CA ASN A 132 -38.43 -6.41 -29.71
C ASN A 132 -39.78 -6.35 -28.95
N GLY A 133 -39.83 -5.66 -27.80
CA GLY A 133 -41.08 -5.26 -27.13
C GLY A 133 -40.83 -4.55 -25.78
N PRO A 134 -41.69 -3.60 -25.33
CA PRO A 134 -41.23 -2.22 -25.05
C PRO A 134 -41.26 -1.75 -23.58
N SER A 135 -40.43 -0.73 -23.32
CA SER A 135 -40.58 0.45 -22.43
C SER A 135 -40.93 0.27 -20.94
N ASN A 136 -39.97 0.62 -20.07
CA ASN A 136 -40.03 1.70 -19.06
C ASN A 136 -39.29 1.34 -17.76
N SER A 137 -38.14 1.97 -17.52
CA SER A 137 -37.78 2.45 -16.18
C SER A 137 -36.51 3.31 -16.24
N ALA A 138 -36.72 4.60 -16.02
CA ALA A 138 -35.83 5.55 -15.35
C ALA A 138 -34.31 5.36 -15.54
N GLU A 139 -33.78 6.10 -16.51
CA GLU A 139 -32.43 6.66 -16.39
C GLU A 139 -32.39 7.55 -15.14
N CYS A 140 -31.66 7.12 -14.11
CA CYS A 140 -31.08 8.00 -13.10
C CYS A 140 -29.94 7.27 -12.38
N GLY A 141 -28.73 7.51 -12.83
CA GLY A 141 -27.50 7.14 -12.14
C GLY A 141 -26.36 7.74 -12.93
N GLU A 142 -25.76 8.80 -12.40
CA GLU A 142 -24.56 9.41 -12.96
C GLU A 142 -23.51 8.32 -13.23
N GLU A 143 -22.96 8.26 -14.44
CA GLU A 143 -21.75 7.48 -14.69
C GLU A 143 -20.64 8.09 -13.82
N ILE A 144 -20.42 7.49 -12.65
CA ILE A 144 -19.25 7.78 -11.84
C ILE A 144 -18.06 7.41 -12.75
N ASP A 145 -17.23 8.41 -13.08
CA ASP A 145 -15.97 8.23 -13.78
C ASP A 145 -15.05 7.41 -12.87
N MET A 146 -15.25 6.10 -12.88
CA MET A 146 -14.46 5.13 -12.14
C MET A 146 -13.04 5.21 -12.68
N SER A 147 -12.09 5.55 -11.81
CA SER A 147 -10.69 5.64 -12.19
C SER A 147 -10.25 4.33 -12.85
N GLY A 148 -9.29 4.39 -13.77
CA GLY A 148 -8.79 3.18 -14.46
C GLY A 148 -8.29 2.09 -13.50
N GLU A 149 -7.86 2.48 -12.30
CA GLU A 149 -7.42 1.58 -11.23
C GLU A 149 -8.60 0.82 -10.59
N ASP A 150 -9.71 1.49 -10.29
CA ASP A 150 -10.90 0.85 -9.73
C ASP A 150 -11.48 -0.18 -10.71
N ARG A 151 -11.50 0.15 -12.01
CA ARG A 151 -11.97 -0.78 -13.05
C ARG A 151 -11.11 -2.05 -13.09
N HIS A 152 -9.79 -1.91 -13.02
CA HIS A 152 -8.88 -3.06 -13.02
C HIS A 152 -9.00 -3.90 -11.74
N TYR A 153 -9.28 -3.26 -10.59
CA TYR A 153 -9.54 -3.98 -9.35
C TYR A 153 -10.80 -4.85 -9.47
N PHE A 154 -11.95 -4.30 -9.85
CA PHE A 154 -13.18 -5.07 -9.96
C PHE A 154 -13.15 -6.14 -11.05
N ASP A 155 -12.45 -5.87 -12.16
CA ASP A 155 -12.26 -6.88 -13.21
C ASP A 155 -11.42 -8.06 -12.73
N SER A 156 -10.46 -7.86 -11.83
CA SER A 156 -9.74 -9.01 -11.25
C SER A 156 -10.67 -9.95 -10.47
N TYR A 157 -11.71 -9.42 -9.83
CA TYR A 157 -12.73 -10.18 -9.10
C TYR A 157 -13.91 -10.65 -9.97
N SER A 158 -13.94 -10.36 -11.28
CA SER A 158 -14.94 -10.95 -12.19
C SER A 158 -14.60 -12.43 -12.51
N HIS A 159 -13.37 -12.87 -12.22
CA HIS A 159 -12.84 -14.17 -12.60
C HIS A 159 -13.08 -15.26 -11.56
N PHE A 160 -13.54 -16.43 -12.01
CA PHE A 160 -13.80 -17.59 -11.14
C PHE A 160 -12.57 -18.07 -10.36
N GLY A 161 -11.35 -17.91 -10.91
CA GLY A 161 -10.11 -18.40 -10.29
C GLY A 161 -9.87 -17.84 -8.87
N ILE A 162 -10.06 -16.53 -8.68
CA ILE A 162 -9.87 -15.87 -7.38
C ILE A 162 -10.95 -16.33 -6.39
N HIS A 163 -12.20 -16.47 -6.85
CA HIS A 163 -13.29 -16.98 -6.00
C HIS A 163 -13.06 -18.43 -5.61
N HIS A 164 -12.56 -19.28 -6.51
CA HIS A 164 -12.23 -20.66 -6.21
C HIS A 164 -11.10 -20.76 -5.18
N GLU A 165 -10.04 -19.97 -5.31
CA GLU A 165 -8.96 -19.90 -4.33
C GLU A 165 -9.50 -19.48 -2.95
N MET A 166 -10.27 -18.39 -2.92
CA MET A 166 -10.93 -17.90 -1.72
C MET A 166 -11.81 -18.98 -1.06
N LEU A 167 -12.67 -19.65 -1.83
CA LEU A 167 -13.58 -20.69 -1.33
C LEU A 167 -12.82 -21.96 -0.88
N SER A 168 -11.68 -22.25 -1.50
CA SER A 168 -10.80 -23.36 -1.13
C SER A 168 -10.02 -23.10 0.15
N ASP A 169 -9.84 -21.83 0.55
CA ASP A 169 -9.35 -21.48 1.88
C ASP A 169 -10.39 -21.87 2.94
N LYS A 170 -10.14 -23.03 3.54
CA LYS A 170 -10.97 -23.62 4.58
C LYS A 170 -11.01 -22.77 5.85
N VAL A 171 -9.87 -22.24 6.28
CA VAL A 171 -9.80 -21.46 7.53
C VAL A 171 -10.65 -20.21 7.38
N ARG A 172 -10.48 -19.48 6.28
CA ARG A 172 -11.27 -18.30 5.96
C ARG A 172 -12.77 -18.62 5.89
N THR A 173 -13.15 -19.59 5.05
CA THR A 173 -14.55 -19.88 4.75
C THR A 173 -15.30 -20.48 5.96
N GLU A 174 -14.68 -21.39 6.71
CA GLU A 174 -15.29 -21.97 7.91
C GLU A 174 -15.39 -20.95 9.05
N SER A 175 -14.42 -20.04 9.19
CA SER A 175 -14.48 -19.00 10.22
C SER A 175 -15.69 -18.09 10.03
N TYR A 176 -15.94 -17.60 8.80
CA TYR A 176 -17.14 -16.81 8.51
C TYR A 176 -18.43 -17.62 8.67
N ARG A 177 -18.44 -18.87 8.20
CA ARG A 177 -19.59 -19.78 8.36
C ARG A 177 -19.96 -19.94 9.83
N ASN A 178 -18.99 -20.25 10.68
CA ASN A 178 -19.22 -20.50 12.10
C ASN A 178 -19.63 -19.22 12.80
N ALA A 179 -18.97 -18.08 12.51
CA ALA A 179 -19.34 -16.80 13.06
C ALA A 179 -20.82 -16.45 12.80
N LEU A 180 -21.34 -16.73 11.60
CA LEU A 180 -22.75 -16.48 11.27
C LEU A 180 -23.68 -17.52 11.90
N LEU A 181 -23.40 -18.82 11.73
CA LEU A 181 -24.32 -19.88 12.17
C LEU A 181 -24.39 -20.03 13.70
N GLU A 182 -23.26 -19.91 14.39
CA GLU A 182 -23.20 -20.00 15.85
C GLU A 182 -23.84 -18.77 16.53
N ASN A 183 -23.93 -17.66 15.81
CA ASN A 183 -24.62 -16.45 16.26
C ASN A 183 -25.98 -16.25 15.56
N SER A 184 -26.62 -17.34 15.12
CA SER A 184 -27.92 -17.31 14.42
C SER A 184 -29.01 -16.54 15.17
N ALA A 185 -28.99 -16.54 16.51
CA ALA A 185 -29.92 -15.74 17.32
C ALA A 185 -29.84 -14.23 17.03
N LEU A 186 -28.68 -13.70 16.62
CA LEU A 186 -28.52 -12.29 16.25
C LEU A 186 -29.03 -11.99 14.83
N LEU A 187 -29.06 -13.01 13.97
CA LEU A 187 -29.42 -12.90 12.56
C LEU A 187 -30.89 -13.25 12.31
N HIS A 188 -31.51 -14.04 13.19
CA HIS A 188 -32.89 -14.48 13.04
C HIS A 188 -33.85 -13.30 12.86
N ASP A 189 -34.68 -13.38 11.82
CA ASP A 189 -35.63 -12.35 11.41
C ASP A 189 -35.01 -10.96 11.14
N LYS A 190 -33.70 -10.88 10.87
CA LYS A 190 -33.02 -9.63 10.49
C LYS A 190 -32.89 -9.46 8.99
N THR A 191 -32.73 -8.20 8.58
CA THR A 191 -32.21 -7.86 7.25
C THR A 191 -30.69 -7.76 7.33
N VAL A 192 -29.98 -8.47 6.46
CA VAL A 192 -28.51 -8.51 6.37
C VAL A 192 -28.07 -7.92 5.04
N LEU A 193 -26.94 -7.20 5.04
CA LEU A 193 -26.29 -6.68 3.85
C LEU A 193 -24.91 -7.34 3.71
N ASP A 194 -24.65 -7.97 2.57
CA ASP A 194 -23.38 -8.58 2.19
C ASP A 194 -22.71 -7.70 1.12
N LEU A 195 -21.59 -7.05 1.48
CA LEU A 195 -20.88 -6.10 0.64
C LEU A 195 -19.67 -6.78 -0.01
N GLY A 196 -19.60 -6.79 -1.34
CA GLY A 196 -18.62 -7.59 -2.07
C GLY A 196 -18.96 -9.07 -1.97
N CYS A 197 -20.21 -9.42 -2.28
CA CYS A 197 -20.71 -10.76 -2.01
C CYS A 197 -20.03 -11.86 -2.84
N GLY A 198 -19.35 -11.50 -3.94
CA GLY A 198 -18.74 -12.40 -4.89
C GLY A 198 -19.75 -13.46 -5.34
N THR A 199 -19.42 -14.72 -5.08
CA THR A 199 -20.28 -15.88 -5.35
C THR A 199 -21.48 -16.03 -4.41
N GLY A 200 -21.68 -15.13 -3.44
CA GLY A 200 -22.83 -15.12 -2.54
C GLY A 200 -22.76 -16.13 -1.38
N ILE A 201 -21.60 -16.74 -1.13
CA ILE A 201 -21.42 -17.77 -0.09
C ILE A 201 -21.76 -17.25 1.33
N LEU A 202 -21.40 -16.00 1.64
CA LEU A 202 -21.66 -15.40 2.96
C LEU A 202 -23.14 -15.03 3.10
N ALA A 203 -23.73 -14.45 2.06
CA ALA A 203 -25.17 -14.25 1.98
C ALA A 203 -25.96 -15.55 2.23
N MET A 204 -25.50 -16.68 1.69
CA MET A 204 -26.12 -17.98 1.98
C MET A 204 -25.99 -18.38 3.45
N PHE A 205 -24.83 -18.21 4.07
CA PHE A 205 -24.67 -18.51 5.49
C PHE A 205 -25.55 -17.64 6.37
N ALA A 206 -25.71 -16.35 6.04
CA ALA A 206 -26.62 -15.45 6.74
C ALA A 206 -28.08 -15.89 6.58
N ALA A 207 -28.50 -16.31 5.38
CA ALA A 207 -29.83 -16.86 5.14
C ALA A 207 -30.05 -18.16 5.95
N LYS A 208 -29.07 -19.08 5.96
CA LYS A 208 -29.11 -20.32 6.77
C LYS A 208 -29.13 -20.06 8.27
N ALA A 209 -28.53 -18.96 8.73
CA ALA A 209 -28.58 -18.50 10.11
C ALA A 209 -29.97 -17.92 10.49
N GLY A 210 -30.90 -17.81 9.55
CA GLY A 210 -32.28 -17.39 9.80
C GLY A 210 -32.57 -15.93 9.49
N ALA A 211 -31.71 -15.23 8.74
CA ALA A 211 -32.01 -13.89 8.26
C ALA A 211 -33.30 -13.87 7.45
N SER A 212 -34.20 -12.93 7.76
CA SER A 212 -35.47 -12.74 7.04
C SER A 212 -35.24 -12.25 5.61
N ARG A 213 -34.20 -11.44 5.41
CA ARG A 213 -33.80 -10.94 4.09
C ARG A 213 -32.30 -10.73 4.05
N VAL A 214 -31.65 -11.14 2.97
CA VAL A 214 -30.24 -10.82 2.71
C VAL A 214 -30.18 -10.03 1.40
N VAL A 215 -29.49 -8.89 1.43
CA VAL A 215 -29.17 -8.10 0.25
C VAL A 215 -27.69 -8.30 -0.01
N ALA A 216 -27.36 -8.94 -1.13
CA ALA A 216 -25.97 -9.16 -1.54
C ALA A 216 -25.64 -8.19 -2.67
N VAL A 217 -24.55 -7.46 -2.53
CA VAL A 217 -24.10 -6.44 -3.49
C VAL A 217 -22.67 -6.76 -3.90
N ASP A 218 -22.42 -6.81 -5.19
CA ASP A 218 -21.07 -6.84 -5.75
C ASP A 218 -21.02 -5.97 -7.00
N GLN A 219 -19.84 -5.42 -7.26
CA GLN A 219 -19.57 -4.55 -8.40
C GLN A 219 -18.99 -5.34 -9.58
N SER A 220 -18.42 -6.53 -9.34
CA SER A 220 -17.88 -7.38 -10.40
C SER A 220 -18.98 -8.25 -11.04
N GLU A 221 -18.74 -8.65 -12.28
CA GLU A 221 -19.68 -9.44 -13.09
C GLU A 221 -19.98 -10.83 -12.50
N ILE A 222 -19.19 -11.32 -11.53
CA ILE A 222 -19.43 -12.60 -10.84
C ILE A 222 -20.80 -12.64 -10.13
N VAL A 223 -21.36 -11.47 -9.82
CA VAL A 223 -22.67 -11.36 -9.17
C VAL A 223 -23.77 -12.02 -10.00
N TYR A 224 -23.65 -11.99 -11.33
CA TYR A 224 -24.63 -12.62 -12.22
C TYR A 224 -24.57 -14.15 -12.11
N ASP A 225 -23.39 -14.73 -11.90
CA ASP A 225 -23.25 -16.16 -11.61
C ASP A 225 -23.83 -16.50 -10.23
N ALA A 226 -23.62 -15.64 -9.23
CA ALA A 226 -24.15 -15.84 -7.88
C ALA A 226 -25.69 -15.94 -7.86
N ILE A 227 -26.39 -15.20 -8.73
CA ILE A 227 -27.85 -15.27 -8.88
C ILE A 227 -28.31 -16.66 -9.34
N HIS A 228 -27.52 -17.34 -10.16
CA HIS A 228 -27.84 -18.66 -10.70
C HIS A 228 -27.54 -19.81 -9.73
N ILE A 229 -26.84 -19.54 -8.62
CA ILE A 229 -26.60 -20.55 -7.59
C ILE A 229 -27.90 -20.76 -6.82
N VAL A 230 -28.56 -21.87 -7.13
CA VAL A 230 -29.78 -22.30 -6.43
C VAL A 230 -29.38 -23.01 -5.14
N TRP A 231 -29.91 -22.50 -4.03
CA TRP A 231 -29.62 -22.94 -2.67
C TRP A 231 -30.72 -23.83 -2.09
#